data_AF-A0A949I147-F1
#
_entry.id   AF-A0A949I147-F1
#
_cell.length_a   1.000
_cell.length_b   1.000
_cell.length_c   1.000
_cell.angle_alpha   90.00
_cell.angle_beta   90.00
_cell.angle_gamma   90.00
#
_symmetry.space_group_name_H-M   'P 1'
#
loop_
_entity.id
_entity.type
_entity.pdbx_description
1 polymer ?
#
loop_
_entity_poly.entity_id
_entity_poly.type
_entity_poly.pdbx_seq_one_letter_code
_entity_poly.pdbx_strand_id
1 'polypeptide(L)'
;GEWMYPKQQKNPTAAELTRSVENNPEAAAARGLWGNLDFLEKVAQLNSKLKDTQFADYHGHGWIFRAVFLHDRQGNLLDRQGNIIPFDAPDKFARAVHLEDEHLRRGMQCVDCHFDGDVHGNGLLYGESRAATTIECIDCHGTIEKRPTLITSGNGGKDDLRADNTPWGPRFFWIGKRLYQRSEMTPDLVWEIPQTVDTIDPKSPFYDPASAYAKTLLRDGVHWGAVPKPGQCPRKLAHDNSNVNCEVCHTSWATSCFGCHLPMRANQRVPLNKYEGILTRNFTSYNPQVVRDDVFQLGIDATYKHHRMAVIRSSSAVVVSSQNANREWVYSQQQTISAEGFSGQAYNPCFMHTTSGIGTTKNCEDCHVSKANDNNAWMASLLGFGTGTVNFFGRFAYVAEGRGGLDAVPWTEQADPQAAYGSHLQEIAYPDDYGKFVDGGRRLKEGYHEDADNILDIQLRGEYLYTADGPGGFRVFDVANVDNKGFSQRITSAPVSPLGQRTDVPTPYATSVTLPSTLADDPLRTHRPVNEEQAVSPIYAWVFVTDRKEGLVMVTVGTLLDGDPENNFFGREKIIRFN
;
A
#
# COMPACT_ATOMS: atom_id res chain seq x y z
N GLY A 1 9.29 -9.35 -16.54
CA GLY A 1 9.23 -10.77 -16.15
C GLY A 1 10.23 -11.64 -16.89
N GLU A 2 10.18 -11.67 -18.22
CA GLU A 2 10.92 -12.65 -19.07
C GLU A 2 12.44 -12.75 -18.87
N TRP A 3 13.08 -11.68 -18.39
CA TRP A 3 14.52 -11.62 -18.10
C TRP A 3 14.86 -11.89 -16.62
N MET A 4 13.84 -12.08 -15.77
CA MET A 4 13.98 -12.32 -14.32
C MET A 4 13.86 -13.80 -13.95
N TYR A 5 13.33 -14.63 -14.86
CA TYR A 5 13.18 -16.07 -14.68
C TYR A 5 14.03 -16.83 -15.71
N PRO A 6 14.54 -18.02 -15.36
CA PRO A 6 15.19 -18.90 -16.32
C PRO A 6 14.18 -19.38 -17.39
N LYS A 7 14.66 -19.67 -18.60
CA LYS A 7 13.82 -20.19 -19.69
C LYS A 7 13.30 -21.60 -19.45
N GLN A 8 13.99 -22.38 -18.60
CA GLN A 8 13.55 -23.68 -18.14
C GLN A 8 13.07 -23.56 -16.70
N GLN A 9 11.99 -24.28 -16.36
CA GLN A 9 11.46 -24.25 -15.01
C GLN A 9 12.50 -24.73 -14.01
N LYS A 10 12.70 -23.95 -12.95
CA LYS A 10 13.53 -24.34 -11.82
C LYS A 10 12.66 -24.99 -10.75
N ASN A 11 12.94 -26.26 -10.45
CA ASN A 11 12.25 -27.05 -9.43
C ASN A 11 13.18 -27.27 -8.22
N PRO A 12 13.37 -26.27 -7.33
CA PRO A 12 14.35 -26.35 -6.26
C PRO A 12 14.03 -27.46 -5.26
N THR A 13 15.05 -28.23 -4.92
CA THR A 13 15.05 -29.19 -3.82
C THR A 13 14.89 -28.49 -2.47
N ALA A 14 14.57 -29.24 -1.41
CA ALA A 14 14.49 -28.69 -0.05
C ALA A 14 15.80 -28.00 0.39
N ALA A 15 16.95 -28.57 0.03
CA ALA A 15 18.25 -27.99 0.34
C ALA A 15 18.50 -26.67 -0.42
N GLU A 16 18.05 -26.57 -1.67
CA GLU A 16 18.16 -25.33 -2.45
C GLU A 16 17.23 -24.24 -1.93
N LEU A 17 16.02 -24.61 -1.49
CA LEU A 17 15.12 -23.67 -0.81
C LEU A 17 15.77 -23.10 0.46
N THR A 18 16.38 -23.95 1.29
CA THR A 18 17.11 -23.49 2.49
C THR A 18 18.29 -22.57 2.15
N ARG A 19 19.11 -22.91 1.15
CA ARG A 19 20.22 -22.05 0.73
C ARG A 19 19.76 -20.72 0.13
N SER A 20 18.61 -20.70 -0.55
CA SER A 20 18.06 -19.47 -1.11
C SER A 20 17.72 -18.47 -0.02
N VAL A 21 17.06 -18.93 1.06
CA VAL A 21 16.58 -18.05 2.13
C VAL A 21 17.68 -17.46 3.00
N GLU A 22 18.88 -18.05 2.98
CA GLU A 22 20.07 -17.49 3.62
C GLU A 22 20.54 -16.18 2.96
N ASN A 23 20.25 -15.99 1.68
CA ASN A 23 20.69 -14.83 0.90
C ASN A 23 19.54 -13.88 0.53
N ASN A 24 18.33 -14.42 0.33
CA ASN A 24 17.14 -13.65 0.00
C ASN A 24 15.90 -14.26 0.69
N PRO A 25 15.23 -13.54 1.61
CA PRO A 25 14.08 -14.05 2.35
C PRO A 25 12.83 -14.27 1.50
N GLU A 26 12.81 -13.84 0.24
CA GLU A 26 11.72 -14.06 -0.71
C GLU A 26 11.74 -15.50 -1.27
N ALA A 27 10.63 -16.22 -1.15
CA ALA A 27 10.56 -17.61 -1.61
C ALA A 27 10.62 -17.73 -3.15
N ALA A 28 10.14 -16.73 -3.89
CA ALA A 28 10.23 -16.71 -5.35
C ALA A 28 11.67 -16.59 -5.87
N ALA A 29 12.61 -16.05 -5.08
CA ALA A 29 14.02 -15.95 -5.43
C ALA A 29 14.67 -17.33 -5.67
N ALA A 30 14.13 -18.39 -5.05
CA ALA A 30 14.60 -19.76 -5.28
C ALA A 30 14.35 -20.24 -6.71
N ARG A 31 13.36 -19.66 -7.41
CA ARG A 31 13.00 -19.93 -8.81
C ARG A 31 13.53 -18.88 -9.77
N GLY A 32 13.58 -17.63 -9.32
CA GLY A 32 14.08 -16.49 -10.06
C GLY A 32 15.59 -16.47 -10.26
N LEU A 33 16.04 -15.64 -11.19
CA LEU A 33 17.46 -15.35 -11.41
C LEU A 33 18.04 -14.45 -10.31
N TRP A 34 17.19 -13.72 -9.60
CA TRP A 34 17.58 -12.82 -8.51
C TRP A 34 17.87 -13.53 -7.18
N GLY A 35 17.81 -14.86 -7.12
CA GLY A 35 18.47 -15.63 -6.07
C GLY A 35 19.99 -15.64 -6.19
N ASN A 36 20.55 -15.16 -7.31
CA ASN A 36 21.99 -15.04 -7.54
C ASN A 36 22.44 -13.57 -7.34
N LEU A 37 23.41 -13.36 -6.46
CA LEU A 37 23.97 -12.03 -6.15
C LEU A 37 24.62 -11.36 -7.36
N ASP A 38 25.34 -12.11 -8.21
CA ASP A 38 25.96 -11.58 -9.43
C ASP A 38 24.92 -11.09 -10.44
N PHE A 39 23.75 -11.73 -10.48
CA PHE A 39 22.64 -11.29 -11.31
C PHE A 39 22.02 -10.01 -10.75
N LEU A 40 21.78 -9.97 -9.43
CA LEU A 40 21.23 -8.81 -8.74
C LEU A 40 22.10 -7.55 -8.93
N GLU A 41 23.41 -7.66 -8.76
CA GLU A 41 24.36 -6.56 -8.97
C GLU A 41 24.30 -5.99 -10.40
N LYS A 42 23.92 -6.81 -11.37
CA LYS A 42 23.90 -6.46 -12.80
C LYS A 42 22.49 -6.26 -13.34
N VAL A 43 21.46 -6.27 -12.49
CA VAL A 43 20.06 -6.27 -12.94
C VAL A 43 19.72 -5.04 -13.80
N ALA A 44 20.27 -3.87 -13.46
CA ALA A 44 20.08 -2.63 -14.22
C ALA A 44 20.69 -2.69 -15.64
N GLN A 45 21.66 -3.57 -15.90
CA GLN A 45 22.23 -3.77 -17.24
C GLN A 45 21.21 -4.38 -18.22
N LEU A 46 20.11 -4.96 -17.70
CA LEU A 46 19.02 -5.47 -18.52
C LEU A 46 18.21 -4.37 -19.20
N ASN A 47 18.29 -3.11 -18.73
CA ASN A 47 17.46 -1.99 -19.18
C ASN A 47 17.39 -1.81 -20.71
N SER A 48 18.50 -2.05 -21.42
CA SER A 48 18.57 -2.01 -22.89
C SER A 48 17.70 -3.07 -23.61
N LYS A 49 17.26 -4.10 -22.89
CA LYS A 49 16.45 -5.23 -23.38
C LYS A 49 15.00 -5.19 -22.88
N LEU A 50 14.68 -4.31 -21.94
CA LEU A 50 13.36 -4.22 -21.32
C LEU A 50 12.44 -3.32 -22.15
N LYS A 51 11.18 -3.74 -22.32
CA LYS A 51 10.20 -3.02 -23.14
C LYS A 51 9.26 -2.14 -22.32
N ASP A 52 8.88 -2.59 -21.14
CA ASP A 52 7.76 -2.01 -20.38
C ASP A 52 8.18 -1.41 -19.02
N THR A 53 9.44 -1.61 -18.62
CA THR A 53 9.96 -1.15 -17.32
C THR A 53 11.44 -0.87 -17.42
N GLN A 54 11.96 -0.07 -16.50
CA GLN A 54 13.40 0.13 -16.29
C GLN A 54 13.71 -0.08 -14.81
N PHE A 55 14.88 -0.64 -14.51
CA PHE A 55 15.39 -0.69 -13.15
C PHE A 55 16.16 0.60 -12.85
N ALA A 56 15.93 1.18 -11.68
CA ALA A 56 16.61 2.38 -11.21
C ALA A 56 17.93 2.05 -10.53
N ASP A 57 17.91 1.05 -9.64
CA ASP A 57 19.06 0.71 -8.80
C ASP A 57 18.91 -0.66 -8.10
N TYR A 58 20.02 -1.17 -7.55
CA TYR A 58 20.07 -2.28 -6.59
C TYR A 58 20.99 -1.92 -5.41
N HIS A 59 20.40 -1.64 -4.24
CA HIS A 59 21.12 -1.45 -2.97
C HIS A 59 20.43 -2.21 -1.83
N GLY A 60 21.07 -3.28 -1.34
CA GLY A 60 20.80 -3.93 -0.06
C GLY A 60 19.42 -4.61 0.14
N HIS A 61 19.41 -5.76 0.83
CA HIS A 61 18.20 -6.54 1.18
C HIS A 61 17.45 -7.26 0.05
N GLY A 62 18.04 -7.42 -1.14
CA GLY A 62 17.43 -8.23 -2.22
C GLY A 62 16.26 -7.55 -2.94
N TRP A 63 16.06 -6.24 -2.75
CA TRP A 63 15.03 -5.46 -3.45
C TRP A 63 15.53 -4.94 -4.80
N ILE A 64 14.69 -5.07 -5.81
CA ILE A 64 14.95 -4.57 -7.15
C ILE A 64 14.06 -3.35 -7.38
N PHE A 65 14.68 -2.17 -7.49
CA PHE A 65 13.93 -0.92 -7.63
C PHE A 65 13.63 -0.63 -9.10
N ARG A 66 12.37 -0.29 -9.38
CA ARG A 66 11.91 0.18 -10.68
C ARG A 66 12.05 1.71 -10.77
N ALA A 67 12.50 2.20 -11.92
CA ALA A 67 12.40 3.61 -12.27
C ALA A 67 10.95 3.98 -12.61
N VAL A 68 10.46 5.07 -12.03
CA VAL A 68 9.08 5.53 -12.20
C VAL A 68 9.06 6.69 -13.19
N PHE A 69 8.17 6.63 -14.19
CA PHE A 69 8.07 7.62 -15.24
C PHE A 69 6.71 8.32 -15.22
N LEU A 70 6.68 9.56 -15.74
CA LEU A 70 5.45 10.33 -15.89
C LEU A 70 4.54 9.69 -16.95
N HIS A 71 3.28 9.51 -16.57
CA HIS A 71 2.24 9.00 -17.46
C HIS A 71 1.00 9.91 -17.43
N ASP A 72 0.23 9.91 -18.52
CA ASP A 72 -1.15 10.37 -18.48
C ASP A 72 -2.06 9.37 -17.74
N ARG A 73 -3.35 9.71 -17.62
CA ARG A 73 -4.36 8.85 -16.96
C ARG A 73 -4.65 7.55 -17.71
N GLN A 74 -4.20 7.41 -18.96
CA GLN A 74 -4.34 6.22 -19.79
C GLN A 74 -3.09 5.32 -19.75
N GLY A 75 -2.03 5.74 -19.06
CA GLY A 75 -0.79 5.00 -18.95
C GLY A 75 0.18 5.25 -20.12
N ASN A 76 0.02 6.34 -20.88
CA ASN A 76 0.98 6.73 -21.91
C ASN A 76 2.13 7.53 -21.30
N LEU A 77 3.37 7.21 -21.68
CA LEU A 77 4.55 7.96 -21.26
C LEU A 77 4.50 9.41 -21.76
N LEU A 78 4.89 10.36 -20.91
CA LEU A 78 4.92 11.78 -21.24
C LEU A 78 6.35 12.35 -21.24
N ASP A 79 6.60 13.26 -22.18
CA ASP A 79 7.76 14.15 -22.14
C ASP A 79 7.53 15.36 -21.22
N ARG A 80 8.53 16.23 -21.07
CA ARG A 80 8.45 17.43 -20.21
C ARG A 80 7.44 18.47 -20.67
N GLN A 81 6.99 18.40 -21.93
CA GLN A 81 5.98 19.28 -22.49
C GLN A 81 4.57 18.67 -22.37
N GLY A 82 4.45 17.47 -21.82
CA GLY A 82 3.19 16.74 -21.70
C GLY A 82 2.75 16.05 -22.98
N ASN A 83 3.63 15.89 -23.98
CA ASN A 83 3.29 15.15 -25.19
C ASN A 83 3.42 13.65 -24.95
N ILE A 84 2.50 12.89 -25.53
CA ILE A 84 2.54 11.42 -25.54
C ILE A 84 3.73 10.92 -26.35
N ILE A 85 4.52 10.04 -25.74
CA ILE A 85 5.60 9.31 -26.39
C ILE A 85 5.03 7.99 -26.93
N PRO A 86 5.23 7.67 -28.22
CA PRO A 86 4.74 6.41 -28.80
C PRO A 86 5.27 5.18 -28.06
N PHE A 87 4.39 4.22 -27.78
CA PHE A 87 4.73 3.02 -27.01
C PHE A 87 5.86 2.18 -27.63
N ASP A 88 5.94 2.13 -28.96
CA ASP A 88 6.95 1.36 -29.70
C ASP A 88 8.23 2.16 -30.00
N ALA A 89 8.34 3.40 -29.51
CA ALA A 89 9.55 4.19 -29.73
C ALA A 89 10.75 3.55 -29.01
N PRO A 90 11.86 3.26 -29.72
CA PRO A 90 13.01 2.55 -29.13
C PRO A 90 13.73 3.38 -28.05
N ASP A 91 13.56 4.71 -28.07
CA ASP A 91 14.15 5.67 -27.14
C ASP A 91 13.14 6.21 -26.11
N LYS A 92 11.97 5.57 -25.96
CA LYS A 92 10.86 6.12 -25.15
C LYS A 92 11.23 6.47 -23.72
N PHE A 93 12.02 5.63 -23.04
CA PHE A 93 12.44 5.89 -21.66
C PHE A 93 13.49 7.00 -21.55
N ALA A 94 14.28 7.24 -22.61
CA ALA A 94 15.21 8.37 -22.65
C ALA A 94 14.49 9.70 -22.86
N ARG A 95 13.32 9.68 -23.50
CA ARG A 95 12.47 10.85 -23.74
C ARG A 95 11.49 11.12 -22.60
N ALA A 96 11.03 10.06 -21.93
CA ALA A 96 10.06 10.14 -20.85
C ALA A 96 10.65 10.83 -19.62
N VAL A 97 9.81 11.53 -18.86
CA VAL A 97 10.23 12.15 -17.61
C VAL A 97 10.37 11.07 -16.54
N HIS A 98 11.61 10.80 -16.12
CA HIS A 98 11.90 10.03 -14.91
C HIS A 98 11.53 10.85 -13.67
N LEU A 99 10.64 10.32 -12.84
CA LEU A 99 10.11 10.98 -11.64
C LEU A 99 11.03 10.72 -10.42
N GLU A 100 12.32 10.97 -10.56
CA GLU A 100 13.26 11.01 -9.43
C GLU A 100 13.09 12.29 -8.59
N ASP A 101 13.57 12.29 -7.35
CA ASP A 101 13.58 13.50 -6.53
C ASP A 101 14.41 14.60 -7.18
N GLU A 102 13.85 15.80 -7.29
CA GLU A 102 14.51 16.96 -7.91
C GLU A 102 15.78 17.39 -7.16
N HIS A 103 15.87 17.15 -5.84
CA HIS A 103 17.09 17.39 -5.07
C HIS A 103 18.17 16.36 -5.42
N LEU A 104 17.80 15.08 -5.46
CA LEU A 104 18.71 14.00 -5.86
C LEU A 104 19.22 14.20 -7.29
N ARG A 105 18.34 14.57 -8.23
CA ARG A 105 18.68 14.88 -9.61
C ARG A 105 19.69 16.02 -9.74
N ARG A 106 19.71 16.95 -8.77
CA ARG A 106 20.68 18.05 -8.68
C ARG A 106 21.98 17.68 -7.97
N GLY A 107 22.10 16.43 -7.54
CA GLY A 107 23.30 15.87 -6.90
C GLY A 107 23.29 15.91 -5.37
N MET A 108 22.20 16.33 -4.73
CA MET A 108 22.11 16.31 -3.26
C MET A 108 22.12 14.86 -2.73
N GLN A 109 22.80 14.66 -1.60
CA GLN A 109 22.88 13.41 -0.85
C GLN A 109 22.11 13.52 0.47
N CYS A 110 21.93 12.41 1.20
CA CYS A 110 21.18 12.39 2.46
C CYS A 110 21.66 13.47 3.46
N VAL A 111 22.97 13.65 3.58
CA VAL A 111 23.60 14.63 4.50
C VAL A 111 23.41 16.10 4.07
N ASP A 112 23.00 16.35 2.82
CA ASP A 112 22.65 17.70 2.37
C ASP A 112 21.26 18.12 2.88
N CYS A 113 20.40 17.17 3.30
CA CYS A 113 19.05 17.47 3.78
C CYS A 113 18.80 17.03 5.23
N HIS A 114 19.60 16.11 5.77
CA HIS A 114 19.51 15.66 7.17
C HIS A 114 20.69 16.22 7.98
N PHE A 115 20.36 17.02 9.00
CA PHE A 115 21.34 17.78 9.78
C PHE A 115 21.70 17.07 11.10
N ASP A 116 22.41 17.76 12.00
CA ASP A 116 22.99 17.20 13.23
C ASP A 116 21.97 16.38 14.03
N GLY A 117 20.79 16.94 14.32
CA GLY A 117 19.76 16.24 15.07
C GLY A 117 19.15 15.05 14.32
N ASP A 118 19.08 15.11 12.99
CA ASP A 118 18.55 14.02 12.15
C ASP A 118 19.53 12.83 12.07
N VAL A 119 20.84 13.11 12.02
CA VAL A 119 21.89 12.10 11.80
C VAL A 119 22.41 11.51 13.10
N HIS A 120 22.66 12.34 14.11
CA HIS A 120 23.23 11.90 15.39
C HIS A 120 22.17 11.56 16.43
N GLY A 121 20.92 12.02 16.20
CA GLY A 121 19.84 11.90 17.15
C GLY A 121 20.02 12.80 18.36
N ASN A 122 18.97 12.88 19.17
CA ASN A 122 18.95 13.72 20.37
C ASN A 122 18.77 12.90 21.67
N GLY A 123 18.99 11.59 21.59
CA GLY A 123 18.85 10.65 22.71
C GLY A 123 17.40 10.31 23.10
N LEU A 124 16.39 10.82 22.38
CA LEU A 124 14.99 10.47 22.59
C LEU A 124 14.56 9.26 21.75
N LEU A 125 13.60 8.50 22.28
CA LEU A 125 12.92 7.45 21.53
C LEU A 125 11.66 8.03 20.87
N TYR A 126 11.55 7.83 19.56
CA TYR A 126 10.39 8.24 18.77
C TYR A 126 9.58 7.02 18.35
N GLY A 127 8.26 7.19 18.21
CA GLY A 127 7.35 6.13 17.77
C GLY A 127 7.51 5.75 16.30
N GLU A 128 7.98 6.68 15.46
CA GLU A 128 8.36 6.43 14.07
C GLU A 128 9.40 7.45 13.57
N SER A 129 9.96 7.22 12.39
CA SER A 129 11.13 7.96 11.87
C SER A 129 10.86 9.44 11.56
N ARG A 130 9.66 9.81 11.06
CA ARG A 130 9.36 11.22 10.70
C ARG A 130 9.24 12.10 11.94
N ALA A 131 8.85 11.56 13.08
CA ALA A 131 8.80 12.25 14.36
C ALA A 131 10.18 12.67 14.86
N ALA A 132 11.24 11.97 14.44
CA ALA A 132 12.62 12.33 14.76
C ALA A 132 13.20 13.41 13.83
N THR A 133 12.50 13.77 12.74
CA THR A 133 13.02 14.73 11.77
C THR A 133 13.01 16.15 12.32
N THR A 134 14.14 16.84 12.20
CA THR A 134 14.28 18.25 12.58
C THR A 134 13.86 19.17 11.44
N ILE A 135 14.15 18.80 10.19
CA ILE A 135 13.96 19.64 9.01
C ILE A 135 12.53 19.58 8.45
N GLU A 136 12.02 20.72 7.99
CA GLU A 136 10.85 20.82 7.11
C GLU A 136 11.16 21.65 5.84
N CYS A 137 10.34 21.51 4.80
CA CYS A 137 10.51 22.23 3.53
C CYS A 137 10.63 23.75 3.72
N ILE A 138 9.85 24.30 4.65
CA ILE A 138 9.79 25.75 4.91
C ILE A 138 11.07 26.29 5.56
N ASP A 139 11.92 25.42 6.13
CA ASP A 139 13.14 25.82 6.81
C ASP A 139 14.23 26.26 5.82
N CYS A 140 14.14 25.83 4.56
CA CYS A 140 15.00 26.25 3.45
C CYS A 140 14.26 27.09 2.40
N HIS A 141 12.98 26.78 2.12
CA HIS A 141 12.21 27.46 1.06
C HIS A 141 11.38 28.64 1.56
N GLY A 142 11.11 28.72 2.87
CA GLY A 142 10.19 29.69 3.45
C GLY A 142 8.72 29.44 3.07
N THR A 143 7.87 30.39 3.43
CA THR A 143 6.44 30.39 3.12
C THR A 143 6.11 31.51 2.12
N ILE A 144 4.83 31.63 1.74
CA ILE A 144 4.36 32.78 0.96
C ILE A 144 4.46 34.12 1.70
N GLU A 145 4.56 34.10 3.03
CA GLU A 145 4.61 35.32 3.85
C GLU A 145 6.04 35.75 4.16
N LYS A 146 6.96 34.79 4.31
CA LYS A 146 8.31 35.05 4.80
C LYS A 146 9.33 34.07 4.25
N ARG A 147 10.56 34.59 4.09
CA ARG A 147 11.77 33.79 3.87
C ARG A 147 12.07 32.91 5.09
N PRO A 148 12.80 31.80 4.93
CA PRO A 148 13.15 30.90 6.03
C PRO A 148 13.97 31.61 7.10
N THR A 149 13.81 31.17 8.36
CA THR A 149 14.68 31.60 9.45
C THR A 149 16.00 30.83 9.49
N LEU A 150 16.11 29.73 8.73
CA LEU A 150 17.21 28.76 8.80
C LEU A 150 17.37 28.16 10.20
N ILE A 151 16.26 28.06 10.93
CA ILE A 151 16.16 27.31 12.19
C ILE A 151 15.13 26.23 11.90
N THR A 152 15.52 24.98 12.09
CA THR A 152 14.64 23.86 11.75
C THR A 152 13.39 23.84 12.64
N SER A 153 12.28 23.35 12.09
CA SER A 153 10.94 23.48 12.71
C SER A 153 10.21 22.15 12.94
N GLY A 154 10.83 21.03 12.57
CA GLY A 154 10.32 19.68 12.78
C GLY A 154 10.32 19.26 14.26
N ASN A 155 9.65 18.14 14.52
CA ASN A 155 9.46 17.63 15.88
C ASN A 155 10.76 17.14 16.52
N GLY A 156 11.75 16.75 15.72
CA GLY A 156 13.03 16.21 16.18
C GLY A 156 13.90 17.19 16.97
N GLY A 157 13.67 18.49 16.82
CA GLY A 157 14.49 19.52 17.45
C GLY A 157 14.61 20.77 16.59
N LYS A 158 15.40 21.72 17.08
CA LYS A 158 15.70 22.98 16.38
C LYS A 158 17.20 23.10 16.19
N ASP A 159 17.62 23.00 14.94
CA ASP A 159 19.00 23.16 14.52
C ASP A 159 19.15 24.54 13.86
N ASP A 160 20.22 25.25 14.20
CA ASP A 160 20.55 26.53 13.58
C ASP A 160 21.43 26.33 12.35
N LEU A 161 20.79 26.22 11.18
CA LEU A 161 21.45 25.97 9.91
C LEU A 161 22.37 27.13 9.46
N ARG A 162 22.28 28.30 10.11
CA ARG A 162 23.16 29.45 9.81
C ARG A 162 24.57 29.25 10.37
N ALA A 163 24.68 28.46 11.44
CA ALA A 163 25.95 28.13 12.08
C ALA A 163 26.59 26.87 11.46
N ASP A 164 25.86 26.17 10.60
CA ASP A 164 26.28 24.93 9.98
C ASP A 164 27.32 25.16 8.87
N ASN A 165 28.34 24.31 8.86
CA ASN A 165 29.46 24.41 7.93
C ASN A 165 29.70 23.08 7.24
N THR A 166 30.04 23.19 5.96
CA THR A 166 30.65 22.10 5.19
C THR A 166 32.17 22.17 5.37
N PRO A 167 32.94 21.15 4.94
CA PRO A 167 34.40 21.20 4.96
C PRO A 167 35.01 22.35 4.13
N TRP A 168 34.21 23.07 3.33
CA TRP A 168 34.68 24.15 2.45
C TRP A 168 34.01 25.50 2.74
N GLY A 169 33.33 25.64 3.88
CA GLY A 169 32.78 26.91 4.37
C GLY A 169 31.30 26.82 4.78
N PRO A 170 30.64 27.98 5.02
CA PRO A 170 29.25 28.03 5.47
C PRO A 170 28.34 27.23 4.55
N ARG A 171 27.52 26.35 5.14
CA ARG A 171 26.61 25.49 4.38
C ARG A 171 25.50 26.33 3.75
N PHE A 172 24.86 27.19 4.53
CA PHE A 172 23.83 28.12 4.04
C PHE A 172 24.35 29.55 4.05
N PHE A 173 24.13 30.28 2.95
CA PHE A 173 24.54 31.67 2.85
C PHE A 173 23.65 32.48 1.89
N TRP A 174 23.54 33.77 2.16
CA TRP A 174 22.75 34.70 1.35
C TRP A 174 23.65 35.53 0.44
N ILE A 175 23.25 35.67 -0.83
CA ILE A 175 23.77 36.71 -1.73
C ILE A 175 22.61 37.62 -2.09
N GLY A 176 22.56 38.79 -1.48
CA GLY A 176 21.41 39.69 -1.57
C GLY A 176 20.16 39.00 -0.98
N LYS A 177 19.15 38.77 -1.82
CA LYS A 177 17.89 38.10 -1.44
C LYS A 177 17.84 36.61 -1.81
N ARG A 178 18.91 36.06 -2.37
CA ARG A 178 18.96 34.67 -2.85
C ARG A 178 19.69 33.81 -1.81
N LEU A 179 19.07 32.71 -1.42
CA LEU A 179 19.64 31.74 -0.50
C LEU A 179 20.37 30.67 -1.30
N TYR A 180 21.55 30.30 -0.84
CA TYR A 180 22.34 29.22 -1.41
C TYR A 180 22.68 28.19 -0.35
N GLN A 181 22.76 26.95 -0.79
CA GLN A 181 23.27 25.82 -0.04
C GLN A 181 24.49 25.24 -0.74
N ARG A 182 25.53 24.97 0.04
CA ARG A 182 26.73 24.25 -0.38
C ARG A 182 26.55 22.76 -0.09
N SER A 183 27.02 21.91 -1.01
CA SER A 183 27.05 20.46 -0.79
C SER A 183 27.94 20.12 0.40
N GLU A 184 27.68 19.01 1.08
CA GLU A 184 28.61 18.41 2.04
C GLU A 184 29.63 17.50 1.35
N MET A 185 29.23 16.89 0.22
CA MET A 185 29.98 15.82 -0.45
C MET A 185 30.79 16.28 -1.68
N THR A 186 30.35 17.32 -2.39
CA THR A 186 31.01 17.83 -3.61
C THR A 186 31.52 19.28 -3.50
N PRO A 187 32.86 19.51 -3.46
CA PRO A 187 33.48 20.81 -3.16
C PRO A 187 32.94 22.06 -3.87
N ASP A 188 32.74 21.94 -5.18
CA ASP A 188 32.39 23.05 -6.05
C ASP A 188 30.88 23.14 -6.32
N LEU A 189 30.08 22.30 -5.67
CA LEU A 189 28.64 22.24 -5.87
C LEU A 189 27.90 23.14 -4.89
N VAL A 190 27.20 24.13 -5.44
CA VAL A 190 26.35 25.06 -4.71
C VAL A 190 25.01 25.18 -5.44
N TRP A 191 23.93 25.06 -4.70
CA TRP A 191 22.57 25.22 -5.22
C TRP A 191 21.98 26.54 -4.74
N GLU A 192 21.33 27.28 -5.64
CA GLU A 192 20.36 28.27 -5.23
C GLU A 192 19.10 27.57 -4.75
N ILE A 193 18.59 27.95 -3.58
CA ILE A 193 17.36 27.42 -3.01
C ILE A 193 16.19 28.31 -3.43
N PRO A 194 15.25 27.82 -4.27
CA PRO A 194 14.06 28.59 -4.64
C PRO A 194 13.26 29.02 -3.41
N GLN A 195 12.77 30.25 -3.40
CA GLN A 195 12.09 30.83 -2.24
C GLN A 195 10.61 30.99 -2.55
N THR A 196 9.74 30.44 -1.69
CA THR A 196 8.29 30.36 -1.93
C THR A 196 7.67 31.73 -2.23
N VAL A 197 8.05 32.76 -1.47
CA VAL A 197 7.59 34.15 -1.66
C VAL A 197 7.93 34.71 -3.04
N ASP A 198 9.04 34.30 -3.63
CA ASP A 198 9.49 34.80 -4.93
C ASP A 198 8.70 34.17 -6.09
N THR A 199 8.02 33.05 -5.87
CA THR A 199 7.19 32.39 -6.89
C THR A 199 5.81 33.03 -7.05
N ILE A 200 5.37 33.82 -6.05
CA ILE A 200 4.03 34.42 -6.03
C ILE A 200 4.04 35.93 -6.22
N ASP A 201 5.21 36.57 -6.16
CA ASP A 201 5.36 38.02 -6.36
C ASP A 201 5.47 38.34 -7.85
N PRO A 202 4.51 39.06 -8.47
CA PRO A 202 4.57 39.42 -9.88
C PRO A 202 5.78 40.29 -10.28
N LYS A 203 6.50 40.85 -9.31
CA LYS A 203 7.73 41.63 -9.53
C LYS A 203 9.00 40.78 -9.49
N SER A 204 8.90 39.53 -9.05
CA SER A 204 10.01 38.60 -8.98
C SER A 204 10.32 38.01 -10.35
N PRO A 205 11.61 37.82 -10.72
CA PRO A 205 11.96 37.08 -11.93
C PRO A 205 11.59 35.59 -11.87
N PHE A 206 11.27 35.08 -10.68
CA PHE A 206 10.83 33.70 -10.44
C PHE A 206 9.31 33.56 -10.34
N TYR A 207 8.55 34.63 -10.66
CA TYR A 207 7.10 34.60 -10.62
C TYR A 207 6.55 33.49 -11.50
N ASP A 208 5.66 32.67 -10.93
CA ASP A 208 4.92 31.66 -11.64
C ASP A 208 3.42 31.84 -11.36
N PRO A 209 2.58 32.12 -12.37
CA PRO A 209 1.17 32.38 -12.17
C PRO A 209 0.39 31.17 -11.64
N ALA A 210 0.81 29.93 -11.96
CA ALA A 210 0.18 28.73 -11.44
C ALA A 210 0.52 28.53 -9.95
N SER A 211 1.78 28.77 -9.57
CA SER A 211 2.22 28.79 -8.17
C SER A 211 1.47 29.86 -7.37
N ALA A 212 1.37 31.08 -7.92
CA ALA A 212 0.63 32.17 -7.31
C ALA A 212 -0.84 31.81 -7.10
N TYR A 213 -1.53 31.29 -8.13
CA TYR A 213 -2.91 30.85 -8.03
C TYR A 213 -3.08 29.77 -6.94
N ALA A 214 -2.33 28.67 -7.02
CA ALA A 214 -2.47 27.55 -6.10
C ALA A 214 -2.25 27.94 -4.63
N LYS A 215 -1.23 28.79 -4.36
CA LYS A 215 -0.83 29.15 -2.99
C LYS A 215 -1.64 30.32 -2.40
N THR A 216 -2.30 31.13 -3.22
CA THR A 216 -3.05 32.32 -2.74
C THR A 216 -4.56 32.20 -2.92
N LEU A 217 -5.07 31.08 -3.44
CA LEU A 217 -6.49 30.80 -3.54
C LEU A 217 -7.16 30.84 -2.17
N LEU A 218 -8.24 31.60 -2.06
CA LEU A 218 -9.09 31.64 -0.86
C LEU A 218 -10.03 30.42 -0.83
N ARG A 219 -10.52 30.07 0.36
CA ARG A 219 -11.45 28.95 0.56
C ARG A 219 -12.81 29.11 -0.14
N ASP A 220 -13.13 30.29 -0.65
CA ASP A 220 -14.31 30.48 -1.50
C ASP A 220 -14.13 29.90 -2.91
N GLY A 221 -12.92 29.48 -3.28
CA GLY A 221 -12.61 28.87 -4.58
C GLY A 221 -12.59 29.86 -5.75
N VAL A 222 -12.71 31.16 -5.49
CA VAL A 222 -12.87 32.20 -6.52
C VAL A 222 -11.77 33.24 -6.42
N HIS A 223 -11.52 33.78 -5.23
CA HIS A 223 -10.58 34.88 -5.06
C HIS A 223 -9.16 34.36 -4.80
N TRP A 224 -8.16 35.03 -5.38
CA TRP A 224 -6.75 34.69 -5.21
C TRP A 224 -5.86 35.93 -5.46
N GLY A 225 -4.55 35.80 -5.24
CA GLY A 225 -3.53 36.81 -5.51
C GLY A 225 -3.24 37.74 -4.33
N ALA A 226 -4.15 37.86 -3.36
CA ALA A 226 -3.90 38.60 -2.13
C ALA A 226 -3.39 37.64 -1.03
N VAL A 227 -2.19 37.89 -0.52
CA VAL A 227 -1.71 37.21 0.70
C VAL A 227 -2.34 37.90 1.91
N PRO A 228 -3.15 37.20 2.73
CA PRO A 228 -3.70 37.77 3.95
C PRO A 228 -2.59 38.33 4.85
N LYS A 229 -2.86 39.42 5.57
CA LYS A 229 -1.87 39.93 6.54
C LYS A 229 -1.65 38.87 7.65
N PRO A 230 -0.41 38.67 8.11
CA PRO A 230 -0.12 37.75 9.20
C PRO A 230 -1.03 38.00 10.41
N GLY A 231 -1.66 36.94 10.94
CA GLY A 231 -2.56 37.02 12.10
C GLY A 231 -4.04 37.28 11.79
N GLN A 232 -4.43 37.53 10.53
CA GLN A 232 -5.85 37.54 10.14
C GLN A 232 -6.31 36.13 9.77
N CYS A 233 -7.16 35.50 10.59
CA CYS A 233 -7.76 34.17 10.42
C CYS A 233 -6.86 33.15 9.67
N PRO A 234 -6.18 32.22 10.37
CA PRO A 234 -5.20 31.27 9.81
C PRO A 234 -5.69 30.33 8.69
N ARG A 235 -6.96 30.43 8.28
CA ARG A 235 -7.61 29.51 7.35
C ARG A 235 -8.36 30.24 6.24
N LYS A 236 -7.88 31.40 5.80
CA LYS A 236 -8.46 32.08 4.63
C LYS A 236 -8.03 31.42 3.33
N LEU A 237 -6.81 30.90 3.27
CA LEU A 237 -6.26 30.21 2.11
C LEU A 237 -6.76 28.76 2.04
N ALA A 238 -7.01 28.28 0.82
CA ALA A 238 -7.39 26.90 0.54
C ALA A 238 -6.26 25.92 0.88
N HIS A 239 -5.01 26.30 0.57
CA HIS A 239 -3.81 25.47 0.75
C HIS A 239 -2.83 26.11 1.73
N ASP A 240 -3.34 26.60 2.87
CA ASP A 240 -2.48 27.18 3.91
C ASP A 240 -1.49 26.14 4.46
N ASN A 241 -0.23 26.55 4.68
CA ASN A 241 0.83 25.72 5.26
C ASN A 241 0.46 25.13 6.64
N SER A 242 -0.50 25.73 7.35
CA SER A 242 -1.01 25.20 8.63
C SER A 242 -1.96 24.00 8.46
N ASN A 243 -2.46 23.73 7.25
CA ASN A 243 -3.44 22.67 6.98
C ASN A 243 -2.97 21.69 5.92
N VAL A 244 -2.07 22.07 5.01
CA VAL A 244 -1.59 21.22 3.91
C VAL A 244 -0.07 21.22 3.91
N ASN A 245 0.54 20.04 3.86
CA ASN A 245 1.98 19.89 3.72
C ASN A 245 2.42 20.14 2.26
N CYS A 246 3.60 20.72 2.05
CA CYS A 246 4.15 20.97 0.71
C CYS A 246 4.24 19.69 -0.12
N GLU A 247 4.51 18.56 0.54
CA GLU A 247 4.59 17.23 -0.09
C GLU A 247 3.30 16.81 -0.81
N VAL A 248 2.13 17.35 -0.44
CA VAL A 248 0.86 17.03 -1.11
C VAL A 248 0.89 17.45 -2.58
N CYS A 249 1.51 18.58 -2.89
CA CYS A 249 1.64 19.08 -4.26
C CYS A 249 2.95 18.64 -4.91
N HIS A 250 4.02 18.53 -4.11
CA HIS A 250 5.37 18.34 -4.62
C HIS A 250 5.80 16.87 -4.71
N THR A 251 5.16 15.93 -4.03
CA THR A 251 5.43 14.48 -4.21
C THR A 251 4.85 14.03 -5.55
N SER A 252 5.70 13.59 -6.48
CA SER A 252 5.25 13.16 -7.81
C SER A 252 4.49 11.83 -7.78
N TRP A 253 5.00 10.86 -7.03
CA TRP A 253 4.40 9.53 -6.84
C TRP A 253 4.71 9.00 -5.44
N ALA A 254 3.92 8.03 -4.97
CA ALA A 254 4.19 7.32 -3.73
C ALA A 254 4.06 5.81 -3.95
N THR A 255 4.98 5.01 -3.39
CA THR A 255 4.76 3.56 -3.36
C THR A 255 3.56 3.27 -2.49
N SER A 256 2.67 2.39 -2.93
CA SER A 256 1.62 1.77 -2.12
C SER A 256 1.81 0.26 -2.12
N CYS A 257 1.93 -0.32 -0.92
CA CYS A 257 2.09 -1.75 -0.73
C CYS A 257 0.77 -2.38 -0.28
N PHE A 258 0.17 -3.19 -1.15
CA PHE A 258 -1.16 -3.78 -0.95
C PHE A 258 -1.13 -5.27 -0.62
N GLY A 259 0.04 -5.86 -0.40
CA GLY A 259 0.11 -7.26 -0.03
C GLY A 259 1.53 -7.76 0.15
N CYS A 260 1.79 -8.37 1.30
CA CYS A 260 2.92 -9.24 1.56
C CYS A 260 2.39 -10.54 2.16
N HIS A 261 2.76 -11.66 1.54
CA HIS A 261 2.45 -12.98 2.06
C HIS A 261 3.59 -13.51 2.91
N LEU A 262 3.26 -13.84 4.16
CA LEU A 262 4.19 -14.36 5.15
C LEU A 262 3.85 -15.83 5.48
N PRO A 263 4.31 -16.80 4.67
CA PRO A 263 4.09 -18.21 4.94
C PRO A 263 5.16 -18.75 5.89
N MET A 264 4.79 -18.90 7.16
CA MET A 264 5.60 -19.66 8.12
C MET A 264 5.57 -21.15 7.76
N ARG A 265 6.74 -21.79 7.70
CA ARG A 265 6.87 -23.23 7.48
C ARG A 265 7.67 -23.88 8.59
N ALA A 266 7.10 -24.91 9.19
CA ALA A 266 7.79 -25.74 10.16
C ALA A 266 8.84 -26.63 9.48
N ASN A 267 9.79 -27.12 10.28
CA ASN A 267 10.92 -27.95 9.87
C ASN A 267 11.90 -27.27 8.88
N GLN A 268 11.92 -25.94 8.85
CA GLN A 268 12.97 -25.17 8.18
C GLN A 268 13.97 -24.68 9.22
N ARG A 269 15.13 -25.34 9.27
CA ARG A 269 16.21 -24.99 10.21
C ARG A 269 17.06 -23.87 9.60
N VAL A 270 16.93 -22.66 10.11
CA VAL A 270 17.71 -21.49 9.65
C VAL A 270 18.29 -20.70 10.82
N PRO A 271 19.45 -20.05 10.65
CA PRO A 271 19.91 -19.04 11.60
C PRO A 271 19.00 -17.82 11.60
N LEU A 272 18.73 -17.26 12.79
CA LEU A 272 18.06 -15.97 12.87
C LEU A 272 19.02 -14.86 12.41
N ASN A 273 18.50 -13.89 11.66
CA ASN A 273 19.28 -12.77 11.10
C ASN A 273 19.77 -11.75 12.15
N LYS A 274 19.45 -11.93 13.45
CA LYS A 274 19.84 -11.02 14.56
C LYS A 274 20.91 -11.65 15.45
N TYR A 275 21.59 -10.81 16.24
CA TYR A 275 22.71 -11.11 17.16
C TYR A 275 22.44 -12.17 18.26
N GLU A 276 21.32 -12.88 18.20
CA GLU A 276 20.89 -13.87 19.19
C GLU A 276 21.62 -15.21 19.01
N GLY A 277 22.12 -15.53 17.81
CA GLY A 277 22.85 -16.78 17.53
C GLY A 277 22.00 -18.06 17.63
N ILE A 278 20.67 -17.92 17.63
CA ILE A 278 19.73 -19.03 17.79
C ILE A 278 19.29 -19.54 16.42
N LEU A 279 19.11 -20.86 16.31
CA LEU A 279 18.49 -21.51 15.16
C LEU A 279 16.99 -21.65 15.40
N THR A 280 16.17 -21.19 14.45
CA THR A 280 14.74 -21.49 14.45
C THR A 280 14.47 -22.76 13.63
N ARG A 281 13.37 -23.46 13.95
CA ARG A 281 12.81 -24.57 13.13
C ARG A 281 11.54 -24.16 12.38
N ASN A 282 11.09 -22.92 12.58
CA ASN A 282 9.98 -22.29 11.90
C ASN A 282 10.54 -21.07 11.18
N PHE A 283 10.47 -21.05 9.85
CA PHE A 283 10.93 -19.91 9.07
C PHE A 283 9.76 -19.29 8.33
N THR A 284 9.75 -17.96 8.28
CA THR A 284 8.75 -17.18 7.56
C THR A 284 9.45 -16.43 6.45
N SER A 285 9.18 -16.80 5.20
CA SER A 285 9.63 -16.02 4.06
C SER A 285 8.83 -14.72 3.95
N TYR A 286 9.43 -13.72 3.32
CA TYR A 286 8.79 -12.43 3.06
C TYR A 286 8.54 -12.29 1.56
N ASN A 287 7.28 -12.39 1.13
CA ASN A 287 6.92 -12.37 -0.29
C ASN A 287 6.05 -11.14 -0.61
N PRO A 288 6.62 -10.07 -1.16
CA PRO A 288 5.85 -8.96 -1.69
C PRO A 288 4.93 -9.45 -2.81
N GLN A 289 3.64 -9.15 -2.72
CA GLN A 289 2.65 -9.54 -3.73
C GLN A 289 2.29 -8.37 -4.63
N VAL A 290 2.03 -7.19 -4.05
CA VAL A 290 1.58 -6.01 -4.81
C VAL A 290 2.23 -4.74 -4.26
N VAL A 291 3.14 -4.17 -5.05
CA VAL A 291 3.70 -2.83 -4.84
C VAL A 291 3.40 -2.00 -6.08
N ARG A 292 2.81 -0.82 -5.88
CA ARG A 292 2.33 0.08 -6.95
C ARG A 292 2.89 1.48 -6.76
N ASP A 293 3.12 2.22 -7.84
CA ASP A 293 3.52 3.64 -7.83
C ASP A 293 2.45 4.56 -8.43
N ASP A 294 1.37 4.00 -8.96
CA ASP A 294 0.25 4.71 -9.57
C ASP A 294 -0.89 5.04 -8.60
N VAL A 295 -0.71 4.75 -7.31
CA VAL A 295 -1.65 5.10 -6.25
C VAL A 295 -1.11 6.28 -5.44
N PHE A 296 -1.90 7.35 -5.37
CA PHE A 296 -1.60 8.55 -4.61
C PHE A 296 -2.82 8.92 -3.76
N GLN A 297 -2.64 9.03 -2.46
CA GLN A 297 -3.73 9.21 -1.51
C GLN A 297 -3.40 10.28 -0.49
N LEU A 298 -4.43 10.93 0.03
CA LEU A 298 -4.33 12.01 0.99
C LEU A 298 -5.00 11.61 2.29
N GLY A 299 -4.36 11.95 3.40
CA GLY A 299 -4.88 11.74 4.74
C GLY A 299 -4.41 12.83 5.69
N ILE A 300 -4.73 12.65 6.96
CA ILE A 300 -4.31 13.56 8.02
C ILE A 300 -3.05 13.00 8.68
N ASP A 301 -2.02 13.84 8.78
CA ASP A 301 -0.76 13.48 9.42
C ASP A 301 -0.91 13.42 10.96
N ALA A 302 0.10 12.87 11.62
CA ALA A 302 0.12 12.73 13.07
C ALA A 302 0.15 14.08 13.81
N THR A 303 -0.14 14.04 15.12
CA THR A 303 -0.09 15.20 16.04
C THR A 303 1.22 15.99 15.95
N TYR A 304 2.36 15.29 15.87
CA TYR A 304 3.69 15.93 15.79
C TYR A 304 3.97 16.63 14.44
N LYS A 305 3.12 16.40 13.42
CA LYS A 305 3.08 17.16 12.15
C LYS A 305 1.85 18.07 12.05
N HIS A 306 1.23 18.37 13.18
CA HIS A 306 0.14 19.31 13.37
C HIS A 306 -1.16 18.95 12.63
N HIS A 307 -1.44 17.66 12.41
CA HIS A 307 -2.65 17.22 11.68
C HIS A 307 -2.82 17.88 10.31
N ARG A 308 -1.72 18.17 9.63
CA ARG A 308 -1.75 18.69 8.26
C ARG A 308 -2.14 17.57 7.31
N MET A 309 -2.78 17.92 6.21
CA MET A 309 -2.98 17.00 5.09
C MET A 309 -1.62 16.59 4.54
N ALA A 310 -1.44 15.29 4.39
CA ALA A 310 -0.20 14.66 3.95
C ALA A 310 -0.50 13.58 2.90
N VAL A 311 0.55 13.16 2.21
CA VAL A 311 0.46 11.95 1.38
C VAL A 311 0.44 10.75 2.30
N ILE A 312 -0.56 9.89 2.13
CA ILE A 312 -0.63 8.60 2.80
C ILE A 312 -0.42 7.50 1.77
N ARG A 313 0.04 6.34 2.24
CA ARG A 313 0.14 5.13 1.43
C ARG A 313 -0.40 3.94 2.18
N SER A 314 -0.83 2.92 1.44
CA SER A 314 -0.96 1.57 2.02
C SER A 314 0.43 1.07 2.43
N SER A 315 0.60 0.73 3.70
CA SER A 315 1.92 0.47 4.31
C SER A 315 2.16 -0.99 4.64
N SER A 316 1.77 -1.86 3.71
CA SER A 316 1.81 -3.31 3.78
C SER A 316 0.53 -3.90 4.37
N ALA A 317 -0.24 -4.56 3.52
CA ALA A 317 -1.23 -5.54 3.93
C ALA A 317 -0.53 -6.87 4.19
N VAL A 318 -0.46 -7.32 5.43
CA VAL A 318 0.12 -8.62 5.74
C VAL A 318 -0.96 -9.69 5.70
N VAL A 319 -0.74 -10.71 4.87
CA VAL A 319 -1.51 -11.95 4.90
C VAL A 319 -0.61 -13.08 5.37
N VAL A 320 -1.06 -13.83 6.37
CA VAL A 320 -0.23 -14.83 7.05
C VAL A 320 -0.65 -16.23 6.68
N SER A 321 0.30 -17.16 6.65
CA SER A 321 0.01 -18.58 6.55
C SER A 321 0.93 -19.36 7.45
N SER A 322 0.48 -20.51 7.93
CA SER A 322 1.30 -21.38 8.76
C SER A 322 1.14 -22.83 8.36
N GLN A 323 2.27 -23.44 8.00
CA GLN A 323 2.38 -24.86 7.73
C GLN A 323 3.07 -25.58 8.89
N ASN A 324 2.39 -26.57 9.45
CA ASN A 324 2.93 -27.38 10.55
C ASN A 324 3.89 -28.48 10.07
N ALA A 325 4.44 -29.26 11.01
CA ALA A 325 5.41 -30.32 10.72
C ALA A 325 4.86 -31.45 9.81
N ASN A 326 3.54 -31.66 9.83
CA ASN A 326 2.85 -32.64 8.99
C ASN A 326 2.59 -32.11 7.56
N ARG A 327 3.03 -30.88 7.26
CA ARG A 327 2.73 -30.17 6.01
C ARG A 327 1.24 -29.90 5.82
N GLU A 328 0.54 -29.64 6.91
CA GLU A 328 -0.82 -29.12 6.91
C GLU A 328 -0.77 -27.61 7.03
N TRP A 329 -1.48 -26.90 6.15
CA TRP A 329 -1.68 -25.46 6.29
C TRP A 329 -2.77 -25.25 7.34
N VAL A 330 -2.35 -24.93 8.56
CA VAL A 330 -3.25 -24.70 9.70
C VAL A 330 -4.14 -23.48 9.42
N TYR A 331 -3.57 -22.48 8.75
CA TYR A 331 -4.30 -21.39 8.12
C TYR A 331 -3.55 -20.93 6.87
N SER A 332 -4.31 -20.50 5.87
CA SER A 332 -3.81 -20.05 4.57
C SER A 332 -4.32 -18.64 4.27
N GLN A 333 -3.40 -17.75 3.95
CA GLN A 333 -3.59 -16.34 3.56
C GLN A 333 -4.59 -15.55 4.42
N GLN A 334 -4.53 -15.75 5.73
CA GLN A 334 -5.41 -15.07 6.68
C GLN A 334 -5.01 -13.61 6.84
N GLN A 335 -6.04 -12.76 6.97
CA GLN A 335 -5.87 -11.35 7.30
C GLN A 335 -5.51 -11.21 8.78
N THR A 336 -4.72 -10.20 9.11
CA THR A 336 -4.46 -9.82 10.51
C THR A 336 -5.41 -8.73 10.97
N ILE A 337 -5.77 -8.73 12.26
CA ILE A 337 -6.58 -7.68 12.90
C ILE A 337 -5.76 -7.13 14.07
N SER A 338 -5.66 -5.80 14.19
CA SER A 338 -4.97 -5.14 15.29
C SER A 338 -5.66 -5.43 16.63
N ALA A 339 -4.95 -5.24 17.74
CA ALA A 339 -5.54 -5.40 19.07
C ALA A 339 -6.75 -4.47 19.29
N GLU A 340 -6.81 -3.33 18.59
CA GLU A 340 -7.88 -2.33 18.70
C GLU A 340 -8.99 -2.52 17.65
N GLY A 341 -8.87 -3.54 16.77
CA GLY A 341 -9.96 -3.94 15.89
C GLY A 341 -9.83 -3.44 14.44
N PHE A 342 -8.72 -2.84 14.06
CA PHE A 342 -8.49 -2.44 12.67
C PHE A 342 -7.92 -3.58 11.83
N SER A 343 -8.28 -3.60 10.55
CA SER A 343 -7.57 -4.44 9.58
C SER A 343 -6.06 -4.17 9.61
N GLY A 344 -5.27 -5.24 9.47
CA GLY A 344 -3.82 -5.14 9.28
C GLY A 344 -3.41 -4.55 7.93
N GLN A 345 -4.37 -4.19 7.08
CA GLN A 345 -4.13 -3.34 5.91
C GLN A 345 -4.13 -1.86 6.35
N ALA A 346 -3.02 -1.44 6.94
CA ALA A 346 -2.88 -0.09 7.48
C ALA A 346 -2.41 0.92 6.43
N TYR A 347 -2.88 2.16 6.60
CA TYR A 347 -2.37 3.32 5.89
C TYR A 347 -1.51 4.15 6.84
N ASN A 348 -0.43 4.74 6.33
CA ASN A 348 0.35 5.70 7.10
C ASN A 348 0.72 6.92 6.24
N PRO A 349 0.84 8.09 6.87
CA PRO A 349 1.53 9.24 6.27
C PRO A 349 2.95 8.85 5.86
N CYS A 350 3.36 9.23 4.65
CA CYS A 350 4.63 8.83 4.08
C CYS A 350 5.19 9.89 3.12
N PHE A 351 6.44 10.27 3.35
CA PHE A 351 7.21 11.09 2.43
C PHE A 351 8.22 10.22 1.67
N MET A 352 8.04 10.08 0.36
CA MET A 352 8.72 9.07 -0.45
C MET A 352 10.04 9.51 -1.08
N HIS A 353 10.53 10.71 -0.78
CA HIS A 353 11.67 11.33 -1.49
C HIS A 353 11.47 11.27 -3.02
N THR A 354 10.34 11.79 -3.48
CA THR A 354 9.96 11.90 -4.90
C THR A 354 9.53 13.34 -5.21
N THR A 355 10.14 14.29 -4.49
CA THR A 355 9.84 15.71 -4.57
C THR A 355 10.12 16.19 -5.99
N SER A 356 9.17 16.93 -6.54
CA SER A 356 9.16 17.29 -7.95
C SER A 356 9.06 18.80 -8.14
N GLY A 357 9.58 19.23 -9.28
CA GLY A 357 9.60 20.62 -9.70
C GLY A 357 8.57 20.94 -10.79
N ILE A 358 8.75 22.12 -11.39
CA ILE A 358 7.91 22.65 -12.47
C ILE A 358 7.68 21.58 -13.55
N GLY A 359 6.41 21.37 -13.92
CA GLY A 359 5.99 20.40 -14.94
C GLY A 359 5.69 18.99 -14.41
N THR A 360 5.98 18.71 -13.13
CA THR A 360 5.79 17.38 -12.52
C THR A 360 5.09 17.40 -11.16
N THR A 361 4.82 18.59 -10.62
CA THR A 361 3.99 18.77 -9.43
C THR A 361 2.52 18.45 -9.73
N LYS A 362 1.74 18.14 -8.69
CA LYS A 362 0.29 17.96 -8.81
C LYS A 362 -0.39 19.24 -9.34
N ASN A 363 -1.35 19.05 -10.22
CA ASN A 363 -2.24 20.06 -10.77
C ASN A 363 -3.61 20.01 -10.06
N CYS A 364 -4.46 21.00 -10.34
CA CYS A 364 -5.78 21.10 -9.69
C CYS A 364 -6.62 19.81 -9.84
N GLU A 365 -6.65 19.20 -11.03
CA GLU A 365 -7.47 18.01 -11.29
C GLU A 365 -6.88 16.70 -10.76
N ASP A 366 -5.66 16.74 -10.21
CA ASP A 366 -5.10 15.61 -9.47
C ASP A 366 -5.71 15.50 -8.07
N CYS A 367 -6.23 16.62 -7.54
CA CYS A 367 -6.80 16.72 -6.19
C CYS A 367 -8.27 17.17 -6.15
N HIS A 368 -8.82 17.66 -7.26
CA HIS A 368 -10.18 18.16 -7.38
C HIS A 368 -10.91 17.53 -8.57
N VAL A 369 -12.24 17.48 -8.47
CA VAL A 369 -13.10 17.02 -9.57
C VAL A 369 -12.83 17.87 -10.82
N SER A 370 -12.56 17.22 -11.94
CA SER A 370 -12.28 17.88 -13.21
C SER A 370 -13.52 18.60 -13.74
N LYS A 371 -13.32 19.62 -14.56
CA LYS A 371 -14.45 20.32 -15.21
C LYS A 371 -15.26 19.38 -16.12
N ALA A 372 -14.59 18.39 -16.70
CA ALA A 372 -15.20 17.36 -17.54
C ALA A 372 -15.93 16.27 -16.72
N ASN A 373 -15.75 16.25 -15.40
CA ASN A 373 -16.31 15.23 -14.49
C ASN A 373 -15.88 13.79 -14.85
N ASP A 374 -14.62 13.65 -15.30
CA ASP A 374 -14.05 12.40 -15.82
C ASP A 374 -13.03 11.74 -14.88
N ASN A 375 -12.86 12.27 -13.66
CA ASN A 375 -11.85 11.81 -12.69
C ASN A 375 -12.44 11.30 -11.37
N ASN A 376 -13.73 10.95 -11.31
CA ASN A 376 -14.39 10.50 -10.06
C ASN A 376 -13.72 9.27 -9.42
N ALA A 377 -13.25 8.31 -10.23
CA ALA A 377 -12.50 7.15 -9.71
C ALA A 377 -11.15 7.56 -9.12
N TRP A 378 -10.46 8.53 -9.72
CA TRP A 378 -9.23 9.09 -9.15
C TRP A 378 -9.51 9.80 -7.82
N MET A 379 -10.59 10.58 -7.73
CA MET A 379 -10.98 11.23 -6.48
C MET A 379 -11.33 10.22 -5.38
N ALA A 380 -12.02 9.13 -5.72
CA ALA A 380 -12.31 8.04 -4.78
C ALA A 380 -11.02 7.36 -4.29
N SER A 381 -10.06 7.13 -5.19
CA SER A 381 -8.73 6.61 -4.82
C SER A 381 -7.98 7.59 -3.91
N LEU A 382 -7.88 8.86 -4.31
CA LEU A 382 -7.18 9.93 -3.60
C LEU A 382 -7.69 10.10 -2.16
N LEU A 383 -9.00 10.02 -1.97
CA LEU A 383 -9.66 10.15 -0.66
C LEU A 383 -9.67 8.85 0.16
N GLY A 384 -9.12 7.75 -0.38
CA GLY A 384 -9.06 6.47 0.33
C GLY A 384 -10.40 5.71 0.38
N PHE A 385 -11.41 6.11 -0.39
CA PHE A 385 -12.69 5.37 -0.48
C PHE A 385 -12.59 4.05 -1.25
N GLY A 386 -11.48 3.87 -1.96
CA GLY A 386 -11.23 2.69 -2.77
C GLY A 386 -11.94 2.75 -4.13
N THR A 387 -11.40 1.99 -5.07
CA THR A 387 -11.88 1.92 -6.46
C THR A 387 -12.14 0.49 -6.91
N GLY A 388 -11.91 -0.49 -6.03
CA GLY A 388 -11.93 -1.92 -6.38
C GLY A 388 -10.82 -2.35 -7.34
N THR A 389 -9.80 -1.51 -7.56
CA THR A 389 -8.69 -1.79 -8.51
C THR A 389 -7.61 -2.69 -7.93
N VAL A 390 -7.60 -2.90 -6.62
CA VAL A 390 -6.72 -3.86 -5.94
C VAL A 390 -7.57 -4.70 -5.01
N ASN A 391 -7.69 -6.00 -5.32
CA ASN A 391 -8.42 -6.97 -4.51
C ASN A 391 -7.52 -8.19 -4.26
N PHE A 392 -7.55 -8.69 -3.03
CA PHE A 392 -6.84 -9.90 -2.66
C PHE A 392 -7.80 -11.09 -2.65
N PHE A 393 -7.71 -11.94 -3.68
CA PHE A 393 -8.59 -13.11 -3.85
C PHE A 393 -8.04 -14.39 -3.18
N GLY A 394 -6.79 -14.37 -2.72
CA GLY A 394 -6.12 -15.56 -2.19
C GLY A 394 -5.98 -16.69 -3.21
N ARG A 395 -5.66 -17.90 -2.73
CA ARG A 395 -5.42 -19.10 -3.52
C ARG A 395 -6.70 -19.77 -4.02
N PHE A 396 -7.81 -19.58 -3.31
CA PHE A 396 -9.09 -20.23 -3.59
C PHE A 396 -10.11 -19.21 -4.10
N ALA A 397 -10.72 -19.51 -5.24
CA ALA A 397 -11.93 -18.85 -5.70
C ALA A 397 -13.12 -19.61 -5.13
N TYR A 398 -14.00 -18.91 -4.41
CA TYR A 398 -15.26 -19.48 -3.93
C TYR A 398 -16.33 -19.26 -5.00
N VAL A 399 -17.06 -20.31 -5.36
CA VAL A 399 -18.04 -20.30 -6.44
C VAL A 399 -19.39 -20.76 -5.90
N ALA A 400 -20.40 -19.90 -6.02
CA ALA A 400 -21.78 -20.25 -5.76
C ALA A 400 -22.39 -20.89 -7.01
N GLU A 401 -22.80 -22.15 -6.89
CA GLU A 401 -23.35 -22.92 -8.01
C GLU A 401 -24.89 -22.98 -8.01
N GLY A 402 -25.54 -22.05 -7.29
CA GLY A 402 -26.99 -22.08 -7.08
C GLY A 402 -27.37 -23.34 -6.30
N ARG A 403 -28.21 -24.18 -6.89
CA ARG A 403 -28.61 -25.49 -6.33
C ARG A 403 -27.49 -26.53 -6.35
N GLY A 404 -26.38 -26.22 -7.03
CA GLY A 404 -25.19 -27.07 -6.99
C GLY A 404 -24.53 -27.06 -5.63
N GLY A 405 -24.63 -25.96 -4.87
CA GLY A 405 -23.93 -25.78 -3.60
C GLY A 405 -22.81 -24.73 -3.71
N LEU A 406 -21.74 -24.95 -2.98
CA LEU A 406 -20.55 -24.11 -2.89
C LEU A 406 -19.29 -24.91 -3.23
N ASP A 407 -18.43 -24.37 -4.08
CA ASP A 407 -17.11 -24.91 -4.35
C ASP A 407 -16.00 -23.91 -4.04
N ALA A 408 -14.96 -24.38 -3.35
CA ALA A 408 -13.69 -23.68 -3.22
C ALA A 408 -12.66 -24.26 -4.20
N VAL A 409 -12.30 -23.49 -5.21
CA VAL A 409 -11.48 -23.94 -6.35
C VAL A 409 -10.10 -23.25 -6.29
N PRO A 410 -8.99 -24.00 -6.14
CA PRO A 410 -7.66 -23.42 -6.26
C PRO A 410 -7.42 -22.93 -7.69
N TRP A 411 -7.07 -21.64 -7.83
CA TRP A 411 -6.87 -20.99 -9.13
C TRP A 411 -5.44 -20.47 -9.34
N THR A 412 -4.56 -20.65 -8.36
CA THR A 412 -3.15 -20.28 -8.40
C THR A 412 -2.23 -21.44 -8.02
N GLU A 413 -0.96 -21.33 -8.40
CA GLU A 413 0.13 -22.15 -7.89
C GLU A 413 0.21 -22.06 -6.36
N GLN A 414 0.50 -23.19 -5.70
CA GLN A 414 0.62 -23.22 -4.25
C GLN A 414 1.88 -22.50 -3.74
N ALA A 415 2.99 -22.63 -4.47
CA ALA A 415 4.28 -22.06 -4.09
C ALA A 415 4.42 -20.60 -4.58
N ASP A 416 5.24 -19.82 -3.90
CA ASP A 416 5.60 -18.48 -4.36
C ASP A 416 6.53 -18.51 -5.58
N PRO A 417 6.31 -17.65 -6.59
CA PRO A 417 5.18 -16.70 -6.68
C PRO A 417 3.88 -17.46 -6.99
N GLN A 418 2.78 -17.14 -6.29
CA GLN A 418 1.49 -17.81 -6.47
C GLN A 418 0.79 -17.34 -7.76
N ALA A 419 1.31 -17.77 -8.90
CA ALA A 419 0.84 -17.38 -10.21
C ALA A 419 -0.53 -18.01 -10.51
N ALA A 420 -1.45 -17.22 -11.08
CA ALA A 420 -2.74 -17.73 -11.55
C ALA A 420 -2.54 -18.74 -12.69
N TYR A 421 -3.27 -19.86 -12.67
CA TYR A 421 -3.18 -20.88 -13.71
C TYR A 421 -3.54 -20.30 -15.09
N GLY A 422 -2.69 -20.55 -16.07
CA GLY A 422 -2.80 -20.04 -17.44
C GLY A 422 -2.39 -18.58 -17.63
N SER A 423 -1.93 -17.89 -16.58
CA SER A 423 -1.45 -16.51 -16.67
C SER A 423 -0.07 -16.41 -17.31
N HIS A 424 0.28 -15.22 -17.80
CA HIS A 424 1.63 -14.94 -18.29
C HIS A 424 2.69 -15.06 -17.18
N LEU A 425 2.33 -14.79 -15.91
CA LEU A 425 3.25 -15.03 -14.79
C LEU A 425 3.53 -16.52 -14.61
N GLN A 426 2.52 -17.38 -14.75
CA GLN A 426 2.74 -18.83 -14.70
C GLN A 426 3.60 -19.29 -15.88
N GLU A 427 3.33 -18.78 -17.09
CA GLU A 427 4.12 -19.09 -18.28
C GLU A 427 5.62 -18.83 -18.08
N ILE A 428 5.99 -17.72 -17.43
CA ILE A 428 7.40 -17.36 -17.22
C ILE A 428 8.02 -17.99 -15.96
N ALA A 429 7.25 -18.16 -14.87
CA ALA A 429 7.78 -18.66 -13.59
C ALA A 429 7.68 -20.19 -13.46
N TYR A 430 6.71 -20.80 -14.15
CA TYR A 430 6.41 -22.23 -14.14
C TYR A 430 6.09 -22.74 -15.58
N PRO A 431 7.02 -22.61 -16.54
CA PRO A 431 6.74 -22.93 -17.95
C PRO A 431 6.29 -24.40 -18.16
N ASP A 432 6.80 -25.35 -17.37
CA ASP A 432 6.41 -26.76 -17.48
C ASP A 432 4.97 -26.97 -16.97
N ASP A 433 4.62 -26.35 -15.84
CA ASP A 433 3.26 -26.46 -15.26
C ASP A 433 2.22 -25.68 -16.06
N TYR A 434 2.60 -24.54 -16.63
CA TYR A 434 1.81 -23.82 -17.63
C TYR A 434 1.51 -24.72 -18.83
N GLY A 435 2.53 -25.39 -19.39
CA GLY A 435 2.37 -26.33 -20.50
C GLY A 435 1.37 -27.45 -20.17
N LYS A 436 1.51 -28.10 -19.01
CA LYS A 436 0.57 -29.13 -18.54
C LYS A 436 -0.87 -28.60 -18.40
N PHE A 437 -1.04 -27.38 -17.90
CA PHE A 437 -2.36 -26.77 -17.76
C PHE A 437 -3.00 -26.49 -19.12
N VAL A 438 -2.24 -25.95 -20.07
CA VAL A 438 -2.70 -25.68 -21.44
C VAL A 438 -3.03 -26.97 -22.18
N ASP A 439 -2.12 -27.95 -22.17
CA ASP A 439 -2.32 -29.27 -22.79
C ASP A 439 -3.49 -30.03 -22.15
N GLY A 440 -3.73 -29.81 -20.86
CA GLY A 440 -4.89 -30.30 -20.11
C GLY A 440 -6.21 -29.61 -20.44
N GLY A 441 -6.24 -28.71 -21.44
CA GLY A 441 -7.43 -28.00 -21.89
C GLY A 441 -7.83 -26.80 -21.02
N ARG A 442 -6.90 -26.27 -20.22
CA ARG A 442 -7.12 -25.12 -19.32
C ARG A 442 -8.27 -25.31 -18.32
N ARG A 443 -8.42 -26.53 -17.81
CA ARG A 443 -9.46 -26.91 -16.84
C ARG A 443 -8.88 -27.05 -15.44
N LEU A 444 -9.49 -26.35 -14.48
CA LEU A 444 -9.28 -26.59 -13.06
C LEU A 444 -9.98 -27.91 -12.69
N LYS A 445 -9.29 -28.79 -11.97
CA LYS A 445 -9.75 -30.16 -11.67
C LYS A 445 -9.90 -30.44 -10.17
N GLU A 446 -9.40 -29.53 -9.34
CA GLU A 446 -9.48 -29.62 -7.89
C GLU A 446 -10.56 -28.63 -7.44
N GLY A 447 -11.39 -29.06 -6.50
CA GLY A 447 -12.47 -28.27 -5.89
C GLY A 447 -12.89 -28.95 -4.60
N TYR A 448 -13.24 -28.14 -3.60
CA TYR A 448 -13.75 -28.60 -2.31
C TYR A 448 -15.20 -28.17 -2.18
N HIS A 449 -16.09 -29.15 -2.17
CA HIS A 449 -17.53 -28.96 -2.28
C HIS A 449 -18.23 -28.95 -0.92
N GLU A 450 -19.27 -28.12 -0.80
CA GLU A 450 -20.24 -28.14 0.30
C GLU A 450 -21.66 -27.96 -0.24
N ASP A 451 -22.57 -28.83 0.22
CA ASP A 451 -23.98 -28.79 -0.17
C ASP A 451 -24.70 -27.56 0.44
N ALA A 452 -25.59 -26.96 -0.35
CA ALA A 452 -26.47 -25.89 0.09
C ALA A 452 -27.80 -25.93 -0.68
N ASP A 453 -28.80 -25.16 -0.25
CA ASP A 453 -30.12 -25.21 -0.87
C ASP A 453 -30.13 -24.52 -2.24
N ASN A 454 -29.71 -23.26 -2.30
CA ASN A 454 -29.60 -22.46 -3.51
C ASN A 454 -28.81 -21.15 -3.25
N ILE A 455 -27.47 -21.21 -3.25
CA ILE A 455 -26.63 -20.03 -3.01
C ILE A 455 -26.69 -19.08 -4.19
N LEU A 456 -27.23 -17.89 -3.96
CA LEU A 456 -27.40 -16.84 -4.97
C LEU A 456 -26.31 -15.78 -4.94
N ASP A 457 -25.64 -15.61 -3.81
CA ASP A 457 -24.63 -14.59 -3.59
C ASP A 457 -23.71 -14.97 -2.44
N ILE A 458 -22.44 -14.52 -2.51
CA ILE A 458 -21.40 -14.83 -1.54
C ILE A 458 -20.47 -13.64 -1.30
N GLN A 459 -19.93 -13.53 -0.08
CA GLN A 459 -18.85 -12.62 0.23
C GLN A 459 -17.91 -13.24 1.27
N LEU A 460 -16.60 -13.21 1.02
CA LEU A 460 -15.59 -13.69 1.96
C LEU A 460 -15.09 -12.53 2.84
N ARG A 461 -14.96 -12.76 4.15
CA ARG A 461 -14.21 -11.90 5.06
C ARG A 461 -13.49 -12.75 6.11
N GLY A 462 -12.16 -12.70 6.09
CA GLY A 462 -11.32 -13.55 6.93
C GLY A 462 -11.56 -15.03 6.63
N GLU A 463 -11.87 -15.81 7.67
CA GLU A 463 -12.14 -17.24 7.58
C GLU A 463 -13.61 -17.60 7.33
N TYR A 464 -14.48 -16.60 7.20
CA TYR A 464 -15.92 -16.79 7.07
C TYR A 464 -16.42 -16.39 5.68
N LEU A 465 -17.15 -17.31 5.04
CA LEU A 465 -17.85 -17.09 3.79
C LEU A 465 -19.34 -16.89 4.06
N TYR A 466 -19.80 -15.67 3.82
CA TYR A 466 -21.18 -15.23 4.03
C TYR A 466 -21.99 -15.53 2.77
N THR A 467 -23.19 -16.11 2.91
CA THR A 467 -23.97 -16.60 1.78
C THR A 467 -25.46 -16.24 1.89
N ALA A 468 -26.08 -15.95 0.75
CA ALA A 468 -27.52 -15.87 0.60
C ALA A 468 -28.04 -17.17 -0.06
N ASP A 469 -28.56 -18.10 0.74
CA ASP A 469 -28.88 -19.48 0.36
C ASP A 469 -30.34 -19.67 -0.11
N GLY A 470 -30.95 -18.66 -0.73
CA GLY A 470 -32.32 -18.78 -1.23
C GLY A 470 -33.27 -19.27 -0.13
N PRO A 471 -33.99 -20.40 -0.33
CA PRO A 471 -34.86 -21.00 0.70
C PRO A 471 -34.14 -21.39 2.01
N GLY A 472 -32.83 -21.64 1.98
CA GLY A 472 -32.00 -21.97 3.14
C GLY A 472 -31.69 -20.76 4.04
N GLY A 473 -32.05 -19.56 3.58
CA GLY A 473 -31.89 -18.30 4.32
C GLY A 473 -30.48 -17.72 4.27
N PHE A 474 -30.08 -16.98 5.29
CA PHE A 474 -28.72 -16.48 5.40
C PHE A 474 -27.86 -17.49 6.15
N ARG A 475 -26.69 -17.85 5.62
CA ARG A 475 -25.78 -18.81 6.23
C ARG A 475 -24.33 -18.36 6.10
N VAL A 476 -23.52 -18.62 7.11
CA VAL A 476 -22.07 -18.38 7.08
C VAL A 476 -21.33 -19.69 7.26
N PHE A 477 -20.40 -19.97 6.36
CA PHE A 477 -19.50 -21.12 6.41
C PHE A 477 -18.12 -20.70 6.91
N ASP A 478 -17.54 -21.52 7.78
CA ASP A 478 -16.11 -21.50 8.13
C ASP A 478 -15.32 -22.22 7.03
N VAL A 479 -14.41 -21.47 6.40
CA VAL A 479 -13.53 -21.92 5.33
C VAL A 479 -12.05 -21.91 5.74
N ALA A 480 -11.75 -21.78 7.04
CA ALA A 480 -10.38 -21.74 7.58
C ALA A 480 -9.55 -22.96 7.16
N ASN A 481 -10.22 -24.11 7.05
CA ASN A 481 -9.60 -25.41 6.78
C ASN A 481 -9.56 -25.78 5.29
N VAL A 482 -9.91 -24.88 4.35
CA VAL A 482 -9.95 -25.17 2.91
C VAL A 482 -8.61 -25.71 2.37
N ASP A 483 -7.49 -25.19 2.87
CA ASP A 483 -6.13 -25.61 2.50
C ASP A 483 -5.54 -26.66 3.46
N ASN A 484 -6.30 -27.08 4.46
CA ASN A 484 -5.84 -27.99 5.49
C ASN A 484 -6.18 -29.45 5.13
N LYS A 485 -5.17 -30.18 4.64
CA LYS A 485 -5.31 -31.61 4.32
C LYS A 485 -5.63 -32.52 5.53
N GLY A 486 -5.49 -32.02 6.76
CA GLY A 486 -5.82 -32.75 7.98
C GLY A 486 -7.33 -32.91 8.20
N PHE A 487 -8.16 -32.16 7.45
CA PHE A 487 -9.60 -32.22 7.51
C PHE A 487 -10.19 -32.85 6.26
N SER A 488 -11.11 -33.80 6.45
CA SER A 488 -11.86 -34.42 5.35
C SER A 488 -12.95 -33.49 4.83
N GLN A 489 -13.71 -32.88 5.75
CA GLN A 489 -14.65 -31.80 5.44
C GLN A 489 -13.98 -30.46 5.71
N ARG A 490 -13.81 -29.65 4.66
CA ARG A 490 -12.97 -28.44 4.72
C ARG A 490 -13.75 -27.13 4.77
N ILE A 491 -15.03 -27.19 4.44
CA ILE A 491 -15.99 -26.09 4.53
C ILE A 491 -17.05 -26.54 5.52
N THR A 492 -17.29 -25.80 6.59
CA THR A 492 -18.21 -26.24 7.65
C THR A 492 -19.10 -25.11 8.14
N SER A 493 -20.32 -25.40 8.56
CA SER A 493 -21.18 -24.43 9.26
C SER A 493 -20.93 -24.41 10.78
N ALA A 494 -20.46 -25.54 11.33
CA ALA A 494 -20.03 -25.68 12.72
C ALA A 494 -18.87 -26.70 12.79
N PRO A 495 -17.71 -26.36 13.39
CA PRO A 495 -16.55 -27.27 13.44
C PRO A 495 -16.78 -28.59 14.18
N VAL A 496 -17.69 -28.60 15.16
CA VAL A 496 -17.97 -29.78 16.00
C VAL A 496 -19.47 -30.10 16.05
N SER A 497 -20.31 -29.11 16.37
CA SER A 497 -21.76 -29.29 16.55
C SER A 497 -22.49 -27.94 16.49
N PRO A 498 -23.76 -27.90 16.05
CA PRO A 498 -24.63 -26.73 16.18
C PRO A 498 -24.80 -26.19 17.60
N LEU A 499 -24.46 -27.00 18.62
CA LEU A 499 -24.45 -26.56 20.03
C LEU A 499 -23.26 -25.68 20.39
N GLY A 500 -22.18 -25.71 19.60
CA GLY A 500 -20.98 -24.89 19.80
C GLY A 500 -20.91 -23.68 18.86
N GLN A 501 -21.62 -23.72 17.73
CA GLN A 501 -21.69 -22.62 16.76
C GLN A 501 -22.97 -22.73 15.95
N ARG A 502 -23.70 -21.62 15.76
CA ARG A 502 -24.87 -21.55 14.87
C ARG A 502 -24.89 -20.21 14.12
N THR A 503 -24.41 -20.27 12.89
CA THR A 503 -24.17 -19.12 12.02
C THR A 503 -25.16 -19.02 10.86
N ASP A 504 -26.39 -19.46 11.08
CA ASP A 504 -27.51 -19.32 10.15
C ASP A 504 -28.62 -18.42 10.73
N VAL A 505 -29.30 -17.71 9.83
CA VAL A 505 -30.52 -16.96 10.12
C VAL A 505 -31.60 -17.40 9.13
N PRO A 506 -32.65 -18.09 9.60
CA PRO A 506 -33.78 -18.44 8.78
C PRO A 506 -34.44 -17.18 8.21
N THR A 507 -34.52 -17.12 6.88
CA THR A 507 -35.28 -16.13 6.13
C THR A 507 -36.03 -16.87 5.01
N PRO A 508 -37.22 -16.40 4.57
CA PRO A 508 -38.04 -17.15 3.61
C PRO A 508 -37.36 -17.42 2.26
N TYR A 509 -36.55 -16.49 1.79
CA TYR A 509 -35.81 -16.58 0.53
C TYR A 509 -34.71 -15.49 0.42
N ALA A 510 -33.51 -15.74 0.96
CA ALA A 510 -32.37 -14.83 0.87
C ALA A 510 -31.87 -14.69 -0.57
N THR A 511 -31.70 -13.47 -1.07
CA THR A 511 -31.36 -13.18 -2.48
C THR A 511 -29.97 -12.60 -2.69
N SER A 512 -29.41 -11.88 -1.73
CA SER A 512 -28.06 -11.30 -1.81
C SER A 512 -27.53 -10.98 -0.42
N VAL A 513 -26.22 -10.97 -0.27
CA VAL A 513 -25.50 -10.69 0.96
C VAL A 513 -24.40 -9.66 0.72
N THR A 514 -24.27 -8.68 1.60
CA THR A 514 -23.15 -7.73 1.52
C THR A 514 -22.64 -7.31 2.88
N LEU A 515 -21.32 -7.20 2.99
CA LEU A 515 -20.62 -6.57 4.09
C LEU A 515 -19.99 -5.25 3.61
N PRO A 516 -19.90 -4.22 4.47
CA PRO A 516 -19.30 -2.94 4.09
C PRO A 516 -17.83 -3.04 3.66
N SER A 517 -17.14 -4.12 4.02
CA SER A 517 -15.75 -4.38 3.67
C SER A 517 -15.49 -5.89 3.64
N THR A 518 -14.57 -6.32 2.78
CA THR A 518 -13.97 -7.67 2.79
C THR A 518 -12.81 -7.76 3.79
N LEU A 519 -12.40 -6.63 4.37
CA LEU A 519 -11.43 -6.56 5.44
C LEU A 519 -12.12 -6.76 6.79
N ALA A 520 -11.42 -7.46 7.68
CA ALA A 520 -11.88 -7.63 9.04
C ALA A 520 -11.61 -6.38 9.88
N ASP A 521 -12.69 -5.68 10.24
CA ASP A 521 -12.72 -4.54 11.14
C ASP A 521 -13.73 -4.82 12.26
N ASP A 522 -13.26 -4.78 13.51
CA ASP A 522 -14.00 -5.19 14.70
C ASP A 522 -14.27 -4.00 15.63
N PRO A 523 -15.51 -3.45 15.65
CA PRO A 523 -15.87 -2.32 16.49
C PRO A 523 -16.10 -2.67 17.97
N LEU A 524 -15.96 -3.94 18.36
CA LEU A 524 -16.15 -4.37 19.75
C LEU A 524 -14.84 -4.36 20.56
N ARG A 525 -13.69 -4.16 19.91
CA ARG A 525 -12.40 -4.11 20.58
C ARG A 525 -12.22 -2.82 21.38
N THR A 526 -11.36 -2.89 22.39
CA THR A 526 -11.07 -1.75 23.27
C THR A 526 -9.92 -0.92 22.69
N HIS A 527 -10.13 0.39 22.58
CA HIS A 527 -9.13 1.33 22.09
C HIS A 527 -8.36 1.97 23.24
N ARG A 528 -7.08 2.23 23.03
CA ARG A 528 -6.18 2.97 23.91
C ARG A 528 -6.12 4.41 23.40
N PRO A 529 -6.58 5.40 24.18
CA PRO A 529 -6.59 6.80 23.74
C PRO A 529 -5.22 7.34 23.30
N VAL A 530 -4.12 6.78 23.80
CA VAL A 530 -2.74 7.18 23.44
C VAL A 530 -2.36 6.84 22.00
N ASN A 531 -3.05 5.90 21.35
CA ASN A 531 -2.79 5.54 19.95
C ASN A 531 -3.46 6.51 18.97
N GLU A 532 -4.36 7.38 19.44
CA GLU A 532 -5.10 8.35 18.63
C GLU A 532 -5.91 7.72 17.48
N GLU A 533 -6.15 6.41 17.51
CA GLU A 533 -6.98 5.70 16.55
C GLU A 533 -8.45 6.12 16.69
N GLN A 534 -9.13 6.32 15.57
CA GLN A 534 -10.57 6.61 15.54
C GLN A 534 -11.38 5.39 16.00
N ALA A 535 -12.63 5.55 16.42
CA ALA A 535 -13.48 4.39 16.67
C ALA A 535 -13.82 3.69 15.34
N VAL A 536 -13.70 2.36 15.30
CA VAL A 536 -14.19 1.58 14.16
C VAL A 536 -15.71 1.74 14.07
N SER A 537 -16.22 2.06 12.88
CA SER A 537 -17.65 2.26 12.69
C SER A 537 -18.43 0.97 13.02
N PRO A 538 -19.52 1.04 13.80
CA PRO A 538 -20.36 -0.12 14.09
C PRO A 538 -20.92 -0.80 12.85
N ILE A 539 -20.95 -0.13 11.69
CA ILE A 539 -21.43 -0.71 10.42
C ILE A 539 -20.67 -2.00 10.06
N TYR A 540 -19.39 -2.11 10.42
CA TYR A 540 -18.55 -3.28 10.12
C TYR A 540 -18.92 -4.53 10.93
N ALA A 541 -19.68 -4.38 12.03
CA ALA A 541 -20.24 -5.51 12.76
C ALA A 541 -21.50 -6.10 12.12
N TRP A 542 -22.02 -5.52 11.04
CA TRP A 542 -23.25 -5.97 10.38
C TRP A 542 -22.98 -6.61 9.02
N VAL A 543 -23.83 -7.57 8.68
CA VAL A 543 -24.05 -8.03 7.31
C VAL A 543 -25.47 -7.65 6.90
N PHE A 544 -25.62 -7.25 5.64
CA PHE A 544 -26.88 -6.85 5.05
C PHE A 544 -27.33 -7.95 4.09
N VAL A 545 -28.51 -8.49 4.34
CA VAL A 545 -29.11 -9.57 3.55
C VAL A 545 -30.39 -9.05 2.94
N THR A 546 -30.53 -9.22 1.63
CA THR A 546 -31.82 -9.01 0.97
C THR A 546 -32.59 -10.33 0.97
N ASP A 547 -33.87 -10.26 1.28
CA ASP A 547 -34.80 -11.38 1.25
C ASP A 547 -36.02 -11.03 0.38
N ARG A 548 -36.46 -11.99 -0.44
CA ARG A 548 -37.56 -11.79 -1.40
C ARG A 548 -38.91 -11.45 -0.76
N LYS A 549 -39.12 -11.81 0.52
CA LYS A 549 -40.37 -11.67 1.26
C LYS A 549 -40.25 -10.67 2.41
N GLU A 550 -39.12 -10.67 3.11
CA GLU A 550 -38.86 -9.85 4.30
C GLU A 550 -38.09 -8.56 3.99
N GLY A 551 -37.69 -8.32 2.74
CA GLY A 551 -36.98 -7.10 2.35
C GLY A 551 -35.55 -7.10 2.89
N LEU A 552 -35.16 -6.05 3.61
CA LEU A 552 -33.82 -5.97 4.19
C LEU A 552 -33.78 -6.62 5.58
N VAL A 553 -32.78 -7.48 5.78
CA VAL A 553 -32.45 -8.12 7.06
C VAL A 553 -31.02 -7.77 7.40
N MET A 554 -30.80 -7.17 8.57
CA MET A 554 -29.46 -6.90 9.10
C MET A 554 -29.14 -7.91 10.20
N VAL A 555 -27.97 -8.54 10.12
CA VAL A 555 -27.50 -9.52 11.12
C VAL A 555 -26.20 -9.02 11.72
N THR A 556 -26.10 -9.00 13.05
CA THR A 556 -24.83 -8.69 13.74
C THR A 556 -23.91 -9.91 13.65
N VAL A 557 -22.77 -9.74 13.00
CA VAL A 557 -21.75 -10.76 12.76
C VAL A 557 -20.41 -10.41 13.41
N GLY A 558 -20.35 -9.37 14.25
CA GLY A 558 -19.15 -8.96 14.97
C GLY A 558 -18.58 -10.05 15.90
N THR A 559 -19.42 -10.97 16.39
CA THR A 559 -18.97 -12.14 17.17
C THR A 559 -18.04 -13.07 16.40
N LEU A 560 -18.10 -13.05 15.06
CA LEU A 560 -17.16 -13.82 14.25
C LEU A 560 -15.74 -13.20 14.20
N LEU A 561 -15.52 -12.04 14.81
CA LEU A 561 -14.24 -11.31 14.78
C LEU A 561 -13.66 -11.01 16.18
N ASP A 562 -14.44 -11.20 17.24
CA ASP A 562 -14.07 -10.86 18.61
C ASP A 562 -13.09 -11.86 19.25
N GLY A 563 -12.92 -13.04 18.64
CA GLY A 563 -12.03 -14.10 19.09
C GLY A 563 -12.62 -15.00 20.18
N ASP A 564 -13.91 -14.89 20.48
CA ASP A 564 -14.63 -15.71 21.45
C ASP A 564 -15.47 -16.80 20.75
N PRO A 565 -14.98 -18.05 20.67
CA PRO A 565 -15.71 -19.12 20.00
C PRO A 565 -16.98 -19.54 20.75
N GLU A 566 -17.18 -19.13 22.01
CA GLU A 566 -18.35 -19.52 22.81
C GLU A 566 -19.61 -18.72 22.46
N ASN A 567 -19.50 -17.68 21.65
CA ASN A 567 -20.60 -16.74 21.40
C ASN A 567 -21.06 -16.66 19.92
N ASN A 568 -20.57 -17.56 19.07
CA ASN A 568 -20.86 -17.69 17.64
C ASN A 568 -22.29 -18.19 17.34
N PHE A 569 -23.29 -17.46 17.85
CA PHE A 569 -24.72 -17.74 17.69
C PHE A 569 -25.43 -16.48 17.19
N PHE A 570 -26.12 -16.60 16.05
CA PHE A 570 -27.00 -15.55 15.56
C PHE A 570 -28.40 -15.69 16.19
N GLY A 571 -28.57 -15.05 17.34
CA GLY A 571 -29.84 -14.99 18.07
C GLY A 571 -30.77 -13.87 17.57
N ARG A 572 -32.03 -13.87 18.04
CA ARG A 572 -33.05 -12.89 17.60
C ARG A 572 -32.66 -11.45 17.96
N GLU A 573 -31.99 -11.26 19.09
CA GLU A 573 -31.47 -10.00 19.57
C GLU A 573 -30.37 -9.39 18.68
N LYS A 574 -29.79 -10.19 17.78
CA LYS A 574 -28.75 -9.78 16.82
C LYS A 574 -29.30 -9.57 15.40
N ILE A 575 -30.63 -9.54 15.24
CA ILE A 575 -31.28 -9.48 13.91
C ILE A 575 -32.27 -8.31 13.88
N ILE A 576 -32.13 -7.45 12.87
CA ILE A 576 -33.07 -6.36 12.58
C ILE A 576 -33.77 -6.66 11.26
N ARG A 577 -35.10 -6.64 11.28
CA ARG A 577 -35.97 -6.80 10.10
C ARG A 577 -36.70 -5.49 9.87
N PHE A 578 -36.69 -5.01 8.63
CA PHE A 578 -37.27 -3.70 8.28
C PHE A 578 -38.73 -3.78 7.80
N ASN A 579 -39.29 -4.98 7.69
CA ASN A 579 -40.67 -5.22 7.24
C ASN A 579 -41.68 -5.39 8.37
#